data_AF-A0A433CK66-F1
#
_entry.id   AF-A0A433CK66-F1
#
_cell.length_a   1.000
_cell.length_b   1.000
_cell.length_c   1.000
_cell.angle_alpha   90.00
_cell.angle_beta   90.00
_cell.angle_gamma   90.00
#
_symmetry.space_group_name_H-M   'P 1'
#
loop_
_entity.id
_entity.type
_entity.pdbx_description
1 polymer ?
#
loop_
_entity_poly.entity_id
_entity_poly.type
_entity_poly.pdbx_seq_one_letter_code
_entity_poly.pdbx_strand_id
1 'polypeptide(L)'
;MSVPDHTPVTVPGTTPAPVPGTTPAPVPGTTPTPVSDTTSTSHVYRAYGTLTTIQSASALVFSTFLLTHALQISAANLGGLDLANRYLLLGRPLYQDRLLEPVLTFGALTVHLLSGAVKAGIKEFVFKRKKTSSEKNTVVETLISVPILPPTTTFLPYHSFSGFLLVPIVVTHFVVVRLLPRRHFGDSAFLDFSYISLALQRWPLTADAVRSAARIEKEEK
;
A
#
# COMPACT_ATOMS: atom_id res chain seq x y z
N MET A 1 -45.82 29.45 -50.59
CA MET A 1 -44.91 30.29 -51.39
C MET A 1 -43.51 29.74 -51.20
N SER A 2 -43.03 28.97 -52.17
CA SER A 2 -41.75 28.25 -52.10
C SER A 2 -40.59 29.17 -52.44
N VAL A 3 -39.58 29.18 -51.58
CA VAL A 3 -38.30 29.85 -51.78
C VAL A 3 -37.42 28.95 -52.67
N PRO A 4 -36.76 29.46 -53.72
CA PRO A 4 -35.86 28.64 -54.53
C PRO A 4 -34.53 28.39 -53.83
N ASP A 5 -34.07 27.15 -53.97
CA ASP A 5 -32.81 26.59 -53.49
C ASP A 5 -31.61 27.21 -54.23
N HIS A 6 -30.63 27.73 -53.49
CA HIS A 6 -29.40 28.28 -54.03
C HIS A 6 -28.28 27.26 -53.84
N THR A 7 -28.07 26.41 -54.84
CA THR A 7 -26.86 25.59 -54.91
C THR A 7 -25.67 26.47 -55.34
N PRO A 8 -24.54 26.46 -54.61
CA PRO A 8 -23.34 27.16 -55.04
C PRO A 8 -22.71 26.47 -56.24
N VAL A 9 -22.43 27.24 -57.29
CA VAL A 9 -21.67 26.80 -58.46
C VAL A 9 -20.23 26.50 -58.05
N THR A 10 -19.80 25.25 -58.21
CA THR A 10 -18.41 24.83 -58.02
C THR A 10 -17.56 25.35 -59.18
N VAL A 11 -16.69 26.34 -58.93
CA VAL A 11 -15.69 26.80 -59.90
C VAL A 11 -14.49 25.84 -59.87
N PRO A 12 -14.10 25.21 -61.00
CA PRO A 12 -12.95 24.33 -61.04
C PRO A 12 -11.62 25.11 -61.00
N GLY A 13 -10.80 24.80 -60.01
CA GLY A 13 -9.33 24.71 -60.08
C GLY A 13 -8.56 25.86 -60.74
N THR A 14 -8.11 26.81 -59.92
CA THR A 14 -6.84 27.51 -60.16
C THR A 14 -5.91 27.27 -58.97
N THR A 15 -5.21 26.13 -59.00
CA THR A 15 -4.05 25.90 -58.13
C THR A 15 -2.94 26.85 -58.61
N PRO A 16 -2.45 27.80 -57.80
CA PRO A 16 -1.26 28.55 -58.15
C PRO A 16 -0.09 27.58 -58.21
N ALA A 17 0.67 27.63 -59.30
CA ALA A 17 1.89 26.85 -59.45
C ALA A 17 2.86 27.13 -58.28
N PRO A 18 3.61 26.13 -57.79
CA PRO A 18 4.59 26.34 -56.73
C PRO A 18 5.69 27.27 -57.27
N VAL A 19 5.89 28.41 -56.60
CA VAL A 19 6.99 29.33 -56.89
C VAL A 19 8.31 28.60 -56.64
N PRO A 20 9.17 28.37 -57.66
CA PRO A 20 10.48 27.78 -57.44
C PRO A 20 11.40 28.85 -56.87
N GLY A 21 11.90 28.67 -55.64
CA GLY A 21 13.08 29.41 -55.18
C GLY A 21 13.04 30.07 -53.79
N THR A 22 12.01 29.88 -52.96
CA THR A 22 12.06 30.38 -51.57
C THR A 22 12.26 29.23 -50.59
N THR A 23 13.48 28.70 -50.54
CA THR A 23 13.93 27.97 -49.35
C THR A 23 14.02 29.00 -48.21
N PRO A 24 13.19 28.91 -47.15
CA PRO A 24 13.39 29.77 -45.98
C PRO A 24 14.77 29.46 -45.41
N ALA A 25 15.57 30.50 -45.18
CA ALA A 25 16.86 30.34 -44.52
C ALA A 25 16.67 29.60 -43.18
N PRO A 26 17.58 28.69 -42.78
CA PRO A 26 17.50 28.05 -41.48
C PRO A 26 17.56 29.15 -40.41
N VAL A 27 16.52 29.26 -39.58
CA VAL A 27 16.50 30.20 -38.45
C VAL A 27 17.67 29.83 -37.52
N PRO A 28 18.72 30.66 -37.40
CA PRO A 28 19.83 30.37 -36.51
C PRO A 28 19.35 30.60 -35.07
N GLY A 29 19.18 29.53 -34.30
CA GLY A 29 18.88 29.63 -32.87
C GLY A 29 17.85 28.64 -32.31
N THR A 30 17.13 27.89 -33.14
CA THR A 30 16.27 26.81 -32.61
C THR A 30 17.07 25.52 -32.56
N THR A 31 18.01 25.42 -31.64
CA THR A 31 18.49 24.11 -31.20
C THR A 31 17.29 23.45 -30.48
N PRO A 32 16.68 22.39 -31.01
CA PRO A 32 15.71 21.63 -30.25
C PRO A 32 16.43 21.07 -29.03
N THR A 33 16.12 21.61 -27.85
CA THR A 33 16.57 21.03 -26.58
C THR A 33 16.16 19.57 -26.56
N PRO A 34 17.07 18.63 -26.26
CA PRO A 34 16.73 17.22 -26.24
C PRO A 34 15.66 16.98 -25.17
N VAL A 35 14.52 16.45 -25.60
CA VAL A 35 13.39 16.07 -24.74
C VAL A 35 13.81 14.79 -23.99
N SER A 36 14.56 14.93 -22.90
CA SER A 36 15.19 13.80 -22.20
C SER A 36 14.47 13.29 -20.95
N ASP A 37 13.26 13.74 -20.61
CA ASP A 37 12.67 13.45 -19.27
C ASP A 37 11.48 12.48 -19.21
N THR A 38 11.04 11.91 -20.33
CA THR A 38 9.83 11.05 -20.31
C THR A 38 10.09 9.67 -19.70
N THR A 39 11.29 9.11 -19.87
CA THR A 39 11.59 7.71 -19.50
C THR A 39 11.61 7.50 -17.99
N SER A 40 12.29 8.36 -17.23
CA SER A 40 12.46 8.22 -15.76
C SER A 40 11.12 8.21 -15.02
N THR A 41 10.18 9.06 -15.44
CA THR A 41 8.87 9.16 -14.81
C THR A 41 8.03 7.90 -15.01
N SER A 42 8.08 7.30 -16.20
CA SER A 42 7.33 6.08 -16.54
C SER A 42 7.71 4.89 -15.64
N HIS A 43 8.99 4.73 -15.30
CA HIS A 43 9.46 3.65 -14.44
C HIS A 43 8.92 3.78 -13.02
N VAL A 44 8.85 5.00 -12.48
CA VAL A 44 8.31 5.26 -11.14
C VAL A 44 6.83 4.93 -11.07
N TYR A 45 6.04 5.32 -12.08
CA TYR A 45 4.61 4.99 -12.13
C TYR A 45 4.38 3.48 -12.24
N ARG A 46 5.16 2.78 -13.08
CA ARG A 46 5.09 1.32 -13.20
C ARG A 46 5.45 0.63 -11.88
N ALA A 47 6.56 1.05 -11.25
CA ALA A 47 6.96 0.52 -9.95
C ALA A 47 5.89 0.75 -8.88
N TYR A 48 5.32 1.95 -8.81
CA TYR A 48 4.24 2.28 -7.88
C TYR A 48 2.99 1.41 -8.10
N GLY A 49 2.63 1.16 -9.37
CA GLY A 49 1.55 0.24 -9.75
C GLY A 49 1.81 -1.19 -9.30
N THR A 50 2.96 -1.76 -9.65
CA THR A 50 3.37 -3.12 -9.22
C THR A 50 3.37 -3.25 -7.69
N LEU A 51 3.90 -2.26 -6.99
CA LEU A 51 3.97 -2.25 -5.54
C LEU A 51 2.57 -2.18 -4.91
N THR A 52 1.62 -1.55 -5.58
CA THR A 52 0.20 -1.54 -5.18
C THR A 52 -0.44 -2.92 -5.33
N THR A 53 -0.17 -3.61 -6.43
CA THR A 53 -0.65 -5.00 -6.63
C THR A 53 -0.05 -5.95 -5.60
N ILE A 54 1.25 -5.82 -5.31
CA ILE A 54 1.92 -6.64 -4.29
C ILE A 54 1.30 -6.39 -2.91
N GLN A 55 1.10 -5.11 -2.54
CA GLN A 55 0.52 -4.73 -1.25
C GLN A 55 -0.91 -5.28 -1.07
N SER A 56 -1.73 -5.24 -2.12
CA SER A 56 -3.12 -5.73 -2.06
C SER A 56 -3.20 -7.25 -2.08
N ALA A 57 -2.37 -7.92 -2.90
CA ALA A 57 -2.29 -9.38 -2.93
C ALA A 57 -1.84 -9.94 -1.58
N SER A 58 -0.80 -9.36 -0.97
CA SER A 58 -0.33 -9.80 0.34
C SER A 58 -1.34 -9.51 1.46
N ALA A 59 -2.10 -8.41 1.38
CA ALA A 59 -3.19 -8.14 2.31
C ALA A 59 -4.29 -9.22 2.24
N LEU A 60 -4.64 -9.67 1.04
CA LEU A 60 -5.64 -10.72 0.82
C LEU A 60 -5.18 -12.04 1.44
N VAL A 61 -3.92 -12.43 1.23
CA VAL A 61 -3.32 -13.62 1.85
C VAL A 61 -3.30 -13.48 3.38
N PHE A 62 -2.81 -12.36 3.92
CA PHE A 62 -2.79 -12.11 5.36
C PHE A 62 -4.19 -12.12 5.99
N SER A 63 -5.22 -11.71 5.25
CA SER A 63 -6.60 -11.70 5.74
C SER A 63 -7.13 -13.10 6.05
N THR A 64 -6.63 -14.14 5.37
CA THR A 64 -6.98 -15.54 5.70
C THR A 64 -6.51 -15.94 7.09
N PHE A 65 -5.28 -15.56 7.45
CA PHE A 65 -4.74 -15.71 8.80
C PHE A 65 -5.53 -14.87 9.80
N LEU A 66 -5.81 -13.60 9.47
CA LEU A 66 -6.53 -12.71 10.37
C LEU A 66 -7.93 -13.24 10.70
N LEU A 67 -8.62 -13.86 9.73
CA LEU A 67 -9.93 -14.45 9.95
C LEU A 67 -9.86 -15.65 10.90
N THR A 68 -8.95 -16.59 10.66
CA THR A 68 -8.80 -17.77 11.52
C THR A 68 -8.36 -17.37 12.94
N HIS A 69 -7.48 -16.39 13.06
CA HIS A 69 -7.05 -15.84 14.35
C HIS A 69 -8.20 -15.10 15.07
N ALA A 70 -8.96 -14.28 14.36
CA ALA A 70 -10.10 -13.55 14.92
C ALA A 70 -11.22 -14.49 15.40
N LEU A 71 -11.42 -15.63 14.75
CA LEU A 71 -12.37 -16.64 15.19
C LEU A 71 -12.03 -17.18 16.58
N GLN A 72 -10.75 -17.42 16.87
CA GLN A 72 -10.30 -17.90 18.19
C GLN A 72 -10.55 -16.86 19.29
N ILE A 73 -10.23 -15.60 19.01
CA ILE A 73 -10.47 -14.49 19.96
C ILE A 73 -11.97 -14.26 20.17
N SER A 74 -12.76 -14.34 19.10
CA SER A 74 -14.22 -14.20 19.18
C SER A 74 -14.85 -15.34 19.99
N ALA A 75 -14.36 -16.57 19.78
CA ALA A 75 -14.79 -17.74 20.57
C ALA A 75 -14.52 -17.57 22.07
N ALA A 76 -13.40 -16.96 22.45
CA ALA A 76 -13.11 -16.64 23.85
C ALA A 76 -14.12 -15.66 24.46
N ASN A 77 -14.57 -14.66 23.69
CA ASN A 77 -15.54 -13.67 24.16
C ASN A 77 -16.97 -14.23 24.24
N LEU A 78 -17.33 -15.18 23.36
CA LEU A 78 -18.69 -15.72 23.29
C LEU A 78 -18.91 -16.97 24.14
N GLY A 79 -17.90 -17.84 24.26
CA GLY A 79 -18.04 -19.16 24.91
C GLY A 79 -16.93 -19.49 25.90
N GLY A 80 -16.11 -18.50 26.29
CA GLY A 80 -15.06 -18.66 27.28
C GLY A 80 -13.88 -19.51 26.80
N LEU A 81 -13.03 -19.92 27.75
CA LEU A 81 -11.74 -20.57 27.48
C LEU A 81 -11.89 -21.91 26.76
N ASP A 82 -12.91 -22.71 27.09
CA ASP A 82 -13.10 -24.04 26.49
C ASP A 82 -13.42 -23.93 25.00
N LEU A 83 -14.34 -23.04 24.62
CA LEU A 83 -14.68 -22.80 23.23
C LEU A 83 -13.46 -22.24 22.45
N ALA A 84 -12.75 -21.29 23.06
CA ALA A 84 -11.55 -20.71 22.48
C ALA A 84 -10.46 -21.78 22.21
N ASN A 85 -10.24 -22.69 23.15
CA ASN A 85 -9.29 -23.79 23.02
C ASN A 85 -9.69 -24.75 21.89
N ARG A 86 -10.98 -25.06 21.71
CA ARG A 86 -11.45 -25.88 20.58
C ARG A 86 -11.14 -25.23 19.23
N TYR A 87 -11.42 -23.94 19.09
CA TYR A 87 -11.11 -23.20 17.86
C TYR A 87 -9.60 -23.00 17.66
N LEU A 88 -8.83 -22.90 18.75
CA LEU A 88 -7.37 -22.88 18.70
C LEU A 88 -6.83 -24.18 18.12
N LEU A 89 -7.32 -25.32 18.62
CA LEU A 89 -6.95 -26.65 18.12
C LEU A 89 -7.34 -26.85 16.65
N LEU A 90 -8.51 -26.35 16.24
CA LEU A 90 -8.94 -26.35 14.84
C LEU A 90 -8.04 -25.49 13.94
N GLY A 91 -7.53 -24.38 14.48
CA GLY A 91 -6.65 -23.46 13.75
C GLY A 91 -5.23 -23.98 13.57
N ARG A 92 -4.71 -24.83 14.49
CA ARG A 92 -3.29 -25.26 14.44
C ARG A 92 -2.89 -25.85 13.09
N PRO A 93 -3.62 -26.81 12.49
CA PRO A 93 -3.23 -27.37 11.20
C PRO A 93 -3.32 -26.37 10.05
N LEU A 94 -4.17 -25.34 10.16
CA LEU A 94 -4.43 -24.40 9.07
C LEU A 94 -3.36 -23.32 8.93
N TYR A 95 -2.72 -22.89 10.03
CA TYR A 95 -1.73 -21.81 9.95
C TYR A 95 -0.48 -21.99 10.81
N GLN A 96 -0.42 -22.96 11.73
CA GLN A 96 0.79 -23.26 12.52
C GLN A 96 1.63 -24.40 11.91
N ASP A 97 1.34 -24.81 10.67
CA ASP A 97 2.22 -25.71 9.93
C ASP A 97 3.57 -25.04 9.63
N ARG A 98 4.64 -25.85 9.63
CA ARG A 98 6.03 -25.40 9.48
C ARG A 98 6.27 -24.57 8.21
N LEU A 99 5.52 -24.83 7.14
CA LEU A 99 5.63 -24.10 5.87
C LEU A 99 4.58 -23.01 5.71
N LEU A 100 3.37 -23.21 6.24
CA LEU A 100 2.28 -22.24 6.11
C LEU A 100 2.49 -21.01 6.99
N GLU A 101 2.99 -21.18 8.22
CA GLU A 101 3.17 -20.07 9.15
C GLU A 101 4.15 -19.00 8.61
N PRO A 102 5.35 -19.34 8.09
CA PRO A 102 6.23 -18.35 7.50
C PRO A 102 5.61 -17.62 6.30
N VAL A 103 4.77 -18.29 5.51
CA VAL A 103 4.23 -17.73 4.26
C VAL A 103 2.99 -16.87 4.53
N LEU A 104 1.99 -17.44 5.20
CA LEU A 104 0.70 -16.80 5.44
C LEU A 104 0.80 -15.67 6.46
N THR A 105 1.63 -15.83 7.48
CA THR A 105 1.70 -14.90 8.60
C THR A 105 2.85 -13.92 8.40
N PHE A 106 4.10 -14.38 8.38
CA PHE A 106 5.27 -13.50 8.33
C PHE A 106 5.51 -12.92 6.95
N GLY A 107 5.44 -13.76 5.91
CA GLY A 107 5.71 -13.38 4.53
C GLY A 107 4.70 -12.36 4.04
N ALA A 108 3.41 -12.69 4.12
CA ALA A 108 2.34 -11.78 3.71
C ALA A 108 2.36 -10.44 4.47
N LEU A 109 2.52 -10.47 5.80
CA LEU A 109 2.58 -9.25 6.60
C LEU A 109 3.83 -8.41 6.26
N THR A 110 5.00 -9.03 6.15
CA THR A 110 6.25 -8.33 5.85
C THR A 110 6.18 -7.68 4.46
N VAL A 111 5.71 -8.42 3.46
CA VAL A 111 5.53 -7.91 2.10
C VAL A 111 4.52 -6.76 2.09
N HIS A 112 3.42 -6.86 2.84
CA HIS A 112 2.43 -5.80 2.97
C HIS A 112 3.04 -4.52 3.57
N LEU A 113 3.77 -4.63 4.69
CA LEU A 113 4.38 -3.50 5.37
C LEU A 113 5.47 -2.84 4.53
N LEU A 114 6.36 -3.64 3.92
CA LEU A 114 7.46 -3.13 3.10
C LEU A 114 6.96 -2.44 1.83
N SER A 115 6.00 -3.05 1.11
CA SER A 115 5.42 -2.43 -0.08
C SER A 115 4.68 -1.12 0.25
N GLY A 116 3.95 -1.08 1.37
CA GLY A 116 3.32 0.13 1.88
C GLY A 116 4.31 1.24 2.25
N ALA A 117 5.38 0.88 2.98
CA ALA A 117 6.43 1.82 3.37
C ALA A 117 7.16 2.42 2.17
N VAL A 118 7.51 1.59 1.17
CA VAL A 118 8.17 2.06 -0.06
C VAL A 118 7.22 2.97 -0.86
N LYS A 119 5.93 2.66 -0.96
CA LYS A 119 4.94 3.55 -1.59
C LYS A 119 4.81 4.89 -0.88
N ALA A 120 4.77 4.88 0.45
CA ALA A 120 4.74 6.11 1.25
C ALA A 120 5.99 6.97 0.98
N GLY A 121 7.17 6.34 0.89
CA GLY A 121 8.41 6.98 0.46
C GLY A 121 8.32 7.59 -0.94
N ILE A 122 7.93 6.81 -1.96
CA ILE A 122 7.79 7.31 -3.35
C ILE A 122 6.84 8.50 -3.41
N LYS A 123 5.71 8.43 -2.69
CA LYS A 123 4.72 9.51 -2.64
C LYS A 123 5.30 10.80 -2.06
N GLU A 124 6.01 10.70 -0.94
CA GLU A 124 6.61 11.85 -0.26
C GLU A 124 7.79 12.44 -1.05
N PHE A 125 8.66 11.60 -1.62
CA PHE A 125 9.87 12.05 -2.31
C PHE A 125 9.62 12.50 -3.75
N VAL A 126 8.75 11.82 -4.51
CA VAL A 126 8.56 12.10 -5.94
C VAL A 126 7.34 12.99 -6.19
N PHE A 127 6.16 12.59 -5.69
CA PHE A 127 4.91 13.28 -6.05
C PHE A 127 4.72 14.60 -5.31
N LYS A 128 5.17 14.71 -4.05
CA LYS A 128 5.11 15.97 -3.30
C LYS A 128 6.04 17.04 -3.89
N ARG A 129 7.28 16.66 -4.24
CA ARG A 129 8.24 17.59 -4.90
C ARG A 129 7.73 18.09 -6.26
N LYS A 130 7.10 17.20 -7.04
CA LYS A 130 6.49 17.59 -8.33
C LYS A 130 5.30 18.52 -8.16
N LYS A 131 4.44 18.32 -7.15
CA LYS A 131 3.33 19.26 -6.87
C LYS A 131 3.86 20.66 -6.56
N THR A 132 4.85 20.79 -5.68
CA THR A 132 5.42 22.11 -5.33
C THR A 132 6.10 22.80 -6.53
N SER A 133 6.69 22.04 -7.45
CA SER A 133 7.30 22.59 -8.67
C SER A 133 6.28 22.90 -9.76
N SER A 134 5.24 22.08 -9.89
CA SER A 134 4.12 22.29 -10.82
C SER A 134 3.27 23.47 -10.38
N GLU A 135 2.93 23.58 -9.09
CA GLU A 135 2.11 24.66 -8.51
C GLU A 135 2.72 26.04 -8.80
N LYS A 136 4.05 26.18 -8.73
CA LYS A 136 4.76 27.40 -9.14
C LYS A 136 4.56 27.77 -10.61
N ASN A 137 4.43 26.79 -11.50
CA ASN A 137 4.14 27.00 -12.92
C ASN A 137 2.62 27.10 -13.21
N THR A 138 1.78 26.51 -12.34
CA THR A 138 0.32 26.45 -12.55
C THR A 138 -0.36 27.76 -12.15
N VAL A 139 0.22 28.62 -11.28
CA VAL A 139 -0.32 29.98 -11.05
C VAL A 139 -0.41 30.79 -12.34
N VAL A 140 0.42 30.46 -13.35
CA VAL A 140 0.38 31.08 -14.68
C VAL A 140 -0.69 30.42 -15.60
N GLU A 141 -1.01 29.14 -15.41
CA GLU A 141 -2.00 28.38 -16.21
C GLU A 141 -3.42 28.32 -15.62
N THR A 142 -3.59 28.54 -14.31
CA THR A 142 -4.89 28.39 -13.60
C THR A 142 -5.90 29.49 -13.96
N LEU A 143 -5.49 30.50 -14.73
CA LEU A 143 -6.42 31.48 -15.30
C LEU A 143 -7.20 30.95 -16.53
N ILE A 144 -6.86 29.78 -17.08
CA ILE A 144 -7.38 29.34 -18.39
C ILE A 144 -8.08 27.96 -18.38
N SER A 145 -7.93 27.10 -17.37
CA SER A 145 -8.38 25.70 -17.48
C SER A 145 -9.46 25.29 -16.47
N VAL A 146 -10.64 24.96 -17.00
CA VAL A 146 -11.84 24.43 -16.32
C VAL A 146 -11.54 23.13 -15.56
N PRO A 147 -12.03 22.94 -14.32
CA PRO A 147 -11.77 21.73 -13.54
C PRO A 147 -12.73 20.60 -13.93
N ILE A 148 -12.28 19.71 -14.81
CA ILE A 148 -13.00 18.46 -15.11
C ILE A 148 -12.40 17.34 -14.25
N LEU A 149 -13.13 17.01 -13.19
CA LEU A 149 -13.07 15.80 -12.36
C LEU A 149 -12.02 15.75 -11.21
N PRO A 150 -12.48 15.60 -9.94
CA PRO A 150 -11.58 15.36 -8.81
C PRO A 150 -11.02 13.92 -8.85
N PRO A 151 -9.77 13.68 -8.43
CA PRO A 151 -9.26 12.33 -8.22
C PRO A 151 -10.00 11.72 -7.02
N THR A 152 -11.04 10.96 -7.33
CA THR A 152 -11.74 10.06 -6.42
C THR A 152 -10.78 9.02 -5.85
N THR A 153 -11.12 8.51 -4.66
CA THR A 153 -10.51 7.40 -3.89
C THR A 153 -9.56 7.75 -2.74
N THR A 154 -9.95 8.67 -1.84
CA THR A 154 -9.43 8.63 -0.46
C THR A 154 -10.55 8.14 0.46
N PHE A 155 -10.90 6.85 0.37
CA PHE A 155 -12.07 6.30 1.07
C PHE A 155 -11.92 6.29 2.61
N LEU A 156 -10.68 6.42 3.14
CA LEU A 156 -10.44 6.71 4.55
C LEU A 156 -9.19 7.61 4.72
N PRO A 157 -9.34 8.88 5.15
CA PRO A 157 -8.21 9.79 5.33
C PRO A 157 -7.19 9.30 6.39
N TYR A 158 -7.59 8.36 7.24
CA TYR A 158 -6.79 7.84 8.36
C TYR A 158 -6.30 6.39 8.17
N HIS A 159 -6.44 5.79 6.99
CA HIS A 159 -5.97 4.41 6.77
C HIS A 159 -4.45 4.25 6.96
N SER A 160 -3.66 5.29 6.65
CA SER A 160 -2.21 5.22 6.90
C SER A 160 -1.89 5.28 8.40
N PHE A 161 -2.73 6.00 9.17
CA PHE A 161 -2.57 6.12 10.62
C PHE A 161 -2.83 4.79 11.34
N SER A 162 -3.88 4.05 10.93
CA SER A 162 -4.14 2.71 11.51
C SER A 162 -2.99 1.74 11.26
N GLY A 163 -2.35 1.79 10.09
CA GLY A 163 -1.15 1.00 9.82
C GLY A 163 -0.01 1.27 10.81
N PHE A 164 0.32 2.55 11.06
CA PHE A 164 1.36 2.92 12.01
C PHE A 164 1.04 2.51 13.45
N LEU A 165 -0.24 2.59 13.86
CA LEU A 165 -0.68 2.18 15.18
C LEU A 165 -0.63 0.65 15.36
N LEU A 166 -0.99 -0.11 14.32
CA LEU A 166 -1.05 -1.57 14.38
C LEU A 166 0.33 -2.24 14.41
N VAL A 167 1.34 -1.65 13.77
CA VAL A 167 2.71 -2.20 13.74
C VAL A 167 3.25 -2.52 15.14
N PRO A 168 3.33 -1.57 16.11
CA PRO A 168 3.86 -1.88 17.43
C PRO A 168 2.99 -2.87 18.22
N ILE A 169 1.67 -2.86 18.01
CA ILE A 169 0.74 -3.81 18.66
C ILE A 169 1.03 -5.23 18.17
N VAL A 170 1.13 -5.43 16.84
CA VAL A 170 1.41 -6.73 16.23
C VAL A 170 2.80 -7.24 16.61
N VAL A 171 3.82 -6.37 16.62
CA VAL A 171 5.17 -6.73 17.06
C VAL A 171 5.15 -7.22 18.51
N THR A 172 4.47 -6.50 19.39
CA THR A 172 4.38 -6.90 20.80
C THR A 172 3.62 -8.21 20.97
N HIS A 173 2.48 -8.36 20.28
CA HIS A 173 1.72 -9.60 20.25
C HIS A 173 2.61 -10.79 19.83
N PHE A 174 3.32 -10.66 18.70
CA PHE A 174 4.24 -11.68 18.20
C PHE A 174 5.32 -12.05 19.22
N VAL A 175 5.94 -11.05 19.86
CA VAL A 175 6.98 -11.28 20.87
C VAL A 175 6.42 -12.11 22.03
N VAL A 176 5.29 -11.69 22.59
CA VAL A 176 4.72 -12.31 23.80
C VAL A 176 4.16 -13.69 23.54
N VAL A 177 3.43 -13.89 22.43
CA VAL A 177 2.70 -15.14 22.18
C VAL A 177 3.46 -16.13 21.31
N ARG A 178 4.56 -15.72 20.66
CA ARG A 178 5.31 -16.61 19.75
C ARG A 178 6.79 -16.68 20.09
N LEU A 179 7.47 -15.53 20.15
CA LEU A 179 8.93 -15.52 20.31
C LEU A 179 9.38 -16.01 21.69
N LEU A 180 8.77 -15.50 22.76
CA LEU A 180 9.15 -15.88 24.12
C LEU A 180 8.86 -17.34 24.42
N PRO A 181 7.66 -17.89 24.11
CA PRO A 181 7.40 -19.29 24.39
C PRO A 181 8.32 -20.20 23.58
N ARG A 182 8.63 -19.85 22.32
CA ARG A 182 9.60 -20.57 21.51
C ARG A 182 11.01 -20.57 22.12
N ARG A 183 11.44 -19.48 22.76
CA ARG A 183 12.74 -19.40 23.44
C ARG A 183 12.77 -20.22 24.73
N HIS A 184 11.71 -20.17 25.53
CA HIS A 184 11.69 -20.80 26.85
C HIS A 184 11.32 -22.30 26.80
N PHE A 185 10.42 -22.67 25.89
CA PHE A 185 9.86 -24.03 25.80
C PHE A 185 10.22 -24.75 24.49
N GLY A 186 11.01 -24.13 23.61
CA GLY A 186 11.44 -24.69 22.31
C GLY A 186 10.41 -24.59 21.19
N ASP A 187 9.14 -24.40 21.51
CA ASP A 187 8.04 -24.20 20.57
C ASP A 187 6.98 -23.25 21.18
N SER A 188 6.03 -22.79 20.38
CA SER A 188 4.87 -22.00 20.82
C SER A 188 3.54 -22.63 20.37
N ALA A 189 3.56 -23.81 19.75
CA ALA A 189 2.36 -24.52 19.34
C ALA A 189 1.54 -25.08 20.51
N PHE A 190 2.14 -25.35 21.68
CA PHE A 190 1.41 -25.91 22.83
C PHE A 190 0.59 -24.88 23.62
N LEU A 191 0.75 -23.58 23.32
CA LEU A 191 0.04 -22.52 24.03
C LEU A 191 -1.47 -22.66 23.87
N ASP A 192 -2.18 -22.35 24.95
CA ASP A 192 -3.63 -22.36 25.04
C ASP A 192 -4.16 -21.00 25.51
N PHE A 193 -5.48 -20.85 25.56
CA PHE A 193 -6.10 -19.61 26.04
C PHE A 193 -5.89 -19.38 27.55
N SER A 194 -5.58 -20.41 28.32
CA SER A 194 -5.26 -20.29 29.75
C SER A 194 -3.97 -19.50 29.94
N TYR A 195 -2.91 -19.82 29.19
CA TYR A 195 -1.66 -19.06 29.16
C TYR A 195 -1.91 -17.60 28.76
N ILE A 196 -2.70 -17.38 27.70
CA ILE A 196 -3.02 -16.03 27.21
C ILE A 196 -3.78 -15.23 28.29
N SER A 197 -4.77 -15.84 28.95
CA SER A 197 -5.55 -15.21 30.01
C SER A 197 -4.67 -14.82 31.19
N LEU A 198 -3.79 -15.73 31.63
CA LEU A 198 -2.84 -15.46 32.70
C LEU A 198 -1.87 -14.33 32.34
N ALA A 199 -1.35 -14.33 31.10
CA ALA A 199 -0.46 -13.28 30.62
C ALA A 199 -1.14 -11.90 30.61
N LEU A 200 -2.39 -11.82 30.17
CA LEU A 200 -3.17 -10.59 30.17
C LEU A 200 -3.51 -10.11 31.58
N GLN A 201 -3.82 -11.02 32.51
CA GLN A 201 -4.05 -10.68 33.92
C GLN A 201 -2.78 -10.17 34.61
N ARG A 202 -1.62 -10.77 34.29
CA ARG A 202 -0.34 -10.44 34.91
C ARG A 202 0.32 -9.19 34.31
N TRP A 203 0.14 -8.96 33.02
CA TRP A 203 0.70 -7.82 32.29
C TRP A 203 -0.36 -7.16 31.40
N PRO A 204 -1.24 -6.32 31.99
CA PRO A 204 -2.31 -5.68 31.24
C PRO A 204 -1.79 -4.69 30.19
N LEU A 205 -0.56 -4.19 30.37
CA LEU A 205 0.13 -3.33 29.40
C LEU A 205 1.17 -4.12 28.62
N THR A 206 1.14 -3.94 27.30
CA THR A 206 2.06 -4.56 26.34
C THR A 206 3.53 -4.22 26.63
N ALA A 207 3.81 -3.00 27.08
CA ALA A 207 5.15 -2.56 27.45
C ALA A 207 5.71 -3.29 28.69
N ASP A 208 4.85 -3.61 29.66
CA ASP A 208 5.25 -4.31 30.89
C ASP A 208 5.52 -5.78 30.62
N ALA A 209 4.75 -6.40 29.72
CA ALA A 209 4.98 -7.76 29.25
C ALA A 209 6.37 -7.90 28.58
N VAL A 210 6.70 -7.00 27.65
CA VAL A 210 7.99 -7.00 26.95
C VAL A 210 9.16 -6.72 27.90
N ARG A 211 9.00 -5.77 28.82
CA ARG A 211 10.04 -5.44 29.81
C ARG A 211 10.29 -6.60 30.77
N SER A 212 9.23 -7.26 31.23
CA SER A 212 9.34 -8.44 32.10
C SER A 212 10.05 -9.57 31.40
N ALA A 213 9.74 -9.81 30.12
CA ALA A 213 10.40 -10.80 29.31
C ALA A 213 11.90 -10.52 29.11
N ALA A 214 12.25 -9.26 28.79
CA ALA A 214 13.64 -8.84 28.64
C ALA A 214 14.43 -8.94 29.96
N ARG A 215 13.76 -8.87 31.11
CA ARG A 215 14.38 -9.05 32.43
C ARG A 215 14.70 -10.52 32.70
N ILE A 216 13.76 -11.43 32.42
CA ILE A 216 13.96 -12.88 32.57
C ILE A 216 15.16 -13.35 31.73
N GLU A 217 15.28 -12.87 30.49
CA GLU A 217 16.41 -13.21 29.60
C GLU A 217 17.78 -12.74 30.13
N LYS A 218 17.81 -11.68 30.96
CA LYS A 218 19.04 -11.19 31.60
C LYS A 218 19.42 -11.95 32.87
N GLU A 219 18.45 -12.54 33.56
CA GLU A 219 18.67 -13.27 34.81
C GLU A 219 19.11 -14.73 34.56
N GLU A 220 18.88 -15.27 33.36
CA GLU A 220 19.33 -16.61 32.93
C GLU A 220 20.73 -16.66 32.27
N LYS A 221 21.40 -15.52 32.09
CA LYS A 221 22.77 -15.43 31.55
C LYS A 221 23.78 -15.07 32.62
#